data_AF-A0A2V8Y7S7-F1
#
_entry.id   AF-A0A2V8Y7S7-F1
#
_cell.length_a   1.000
_cell.length_b   1.000
_cell.length_c   1.000
_cell.angle_alpha   90.00
_cell.angle_beta   90.00
_cell.angle_gamma   90.00
#
_symmetry.space_group_name_H-M   'P 1'
#
loop_
_entity.id
_entity.type
_entity.pdbx_description
1 polymer ?
#
loop_
_entity_poly.entity_id
_entity_poly.type
_entity_poly.pdbx_seq_one_letter_code
_entity_poly.pdbx_strand_id
1 'polypeptide(L)'
;MKIYRHGDVLFEQVESIPEMHNPRTTDEEKKGVVQLGETIGHAHVIEDMTGVEIFSDRRDRFLKAEQAFTISHQEHKALTLPAGNYRIRIAREFDYIRHAARMVAD
;
A
#
# COMPACT_ATOMS: atom_id res chain seq x y z
N MET A 1 -2.33 -15.41 -9.44
CA MET A 1 -1.97 -14.12 -8.83
C MET A 1 -2.84 -13.93 -7.59
N LYS A 2 -2.24 -13.82 -6.39
CA LYS A 2 -2.99 -13.66 -5.14
C LYS A 2 -3.02 -12.18 -4.75
N ILE A 3 -4.21 -11.67 -4.45
CA ILE A 3 -4.42 -10.28 -4.02
C ILE A 3 -5.05 -10.33 -2.64
N TYR A 4 -4.44 -9.64 -1.69
CA TYR A 4 -4.95 -9.49 -0.33
C TYR A 4 -5.42 -8.05 -0.17
N ARG A 5 -6.63 -7.86 0.36
CA ARG A 5 -7.24 -6.53 0.56
C ARG A 5 -7.41 -6.25 2.03
N HIS A 6 -7.03 -5.04 2.44
CA HIS A 6 -7.26 -4.52 3.78
C HIS A 6 -7.69 -3.06 3.67
N GLY A 7 -9.00 -2.81 3.74
CA GLY A 7 -9.59 -1.50 3.43
C GLY A 7 -9.29 -1.09 1.98
N ASP A 8 -8.64 0.07 1.84
CA ASP A 8 -8.20 0.63 0.55
C ASP A 8 -6.80 0.18 0.14
N VAL A 9 -6.13 -0.64 0.97
CA VAL A 9 -4.81 -1.17 0.66
C VAL A 9 -4.95 -2.56 0.03
N LEU A 10 -4.35 -2.71 -1.15
CA LEU A 10 -4.23 -3.97 -1.88
C LEU A 10 -2.77 -4.41 -1.89
N PHE A 11 -2.53 -5.65 -1.49
CA PHE A 11 -1.24 -6.33 -1.62
C PHE A 11 -1.34 -7.38 -2.72
N GLU A 12 -0.72 -7.10 -3.85
CA GLU A 12 -0.64 -8.03 -4.98
C GLU A 12 0.65 -8.83 -4.85
N GLN A 13 0.54 -10.14 -4.61
CA GLN A 13 1.72 -10.99 -4.50
C GLN A 13 2.38 -11.15 -5.88
N VAL A 14 3.68 -10.83 -5.94
CA VAL A 14 4.51 -10.93 -7.14
C VAL A 14 5.63 -11.94 -6.92
N GLU A 15 6.07 -12.62 -7.98
CA GLU A 15 7.17 -13.61 -7.87
C GLU A 15 8.51 -12.92 -7.56
N SER A 16 8.73 -11.74 -8.12
CA SER A 16 9.93 -10.94 -7.89
C SER A 16 9.61 -9.46 -8.02
N ILE A 17 10.33 -8.65 -7.23
CA ILE A 17 10.27 -7.20 -7.31
C ILE A 17 11.15 -6.79 -8.49
N PRO A 18 10.66 -5.95 -9.43
CA PRO A 18 11.47 -5.49 -10.55
C PRO A 18 12.67 -4.69 -10.05
N GLU A 19 13.73 -4.63 -10.86
CA GLU A 19 14.91 -3.82 -10.54
C GLU A 19 14.50 -2.37 -10.31
N MET A 20 14.81 -1.85 -9.12
CA MET A 20 14.50 -0.48 -8.76
C MET A 20 15.70 0.41 -8.98
N HIS A 21 15.48 1.49 -9.72
CA HIS A 21 16.56 2.41 -10.05
C HIS A 21 16.87 3.38 -8.90
N ASN A 22 15.87 3.76 -8.10
CA ASN A 22 16.10 4.63 -6.96
C ASN A 22 15.05 4.38 -5.86
N PRO A 23 15.09 3.21 -5.19
CA PRO A 23 14.16 2.90 -4.10
C PRO A 23 14.29 3.93 -2.98
N ARG A 24 13.15 4.38 -2.47
CA ARG A 24 13.07 5.29 -1.32
C ARG A 24 12.11 4.71 -0.30
N THR A 25 12.47 4.83 0.97
CA THR A 25 11.61 4.48 2.10
C THR A 25 11.46 5.71 2.98
N THR A 26 10.22 6.10 3.26
CA THR A 26 9.92 7.20 4.17
C THR A 26 10.11 6.79 5.64
N ASP A 27 10.21 7.76 6.56
CA ASP A 27 10.29 7.46 8.00
C ASP A 27 9.04 6.73 8.51
N GLU A 28 7.88 7.04 7.93
CA GLU A 28 6.60 6.38 8.21
C GLU A 28 6.61 4.91 7.73
N GLU A 29 7.11 4.65 6.52
CA GLU A 29 7.25 3.29 6.00
C GLU A 29 8.21 2.44 6.84
N LYS A 30 9.29 3.03 7.37
CA LYS A 30 10.19 2.36 8.34
C LYS A 30 9.49 1.98 9.64
N LYS A 31 8.47 2.75 10.03
CA LYS A 31 7.61 2.47 11.19
C LYS A 31 6.44 1.54 10.85
N GLY A 32 6.39 1.01 9.62
CA GLY A 32 5.36 0.09 9.16
C GLY A 32 4.07 0.75 8.69
N VAL A 33 4.03 2.08 8.57
CA VAL A 33 2.86 2.78 8.03
C VAL A 33 2.82 2.58 6.51
N VAL A 34 1.82 1.85 6.05
CA VAL A 34 1.61 1.53 4.62
C VAL A 34 0.78 2.61 3.94
N GLN A 35 -0.30 3.06 4.59
CA GLN A 35 -1.21 4.06 4.05
C GLN A 35 -1.90 4.78 5.19
N LEU A 36 -1.94 6.10 5.14
CA LEU A 36 -2.82 6.89 6.01
C LEU A 36 -4.26 6.60 5.62
N GLY A 37 -5.09 6.24 6.59
CA GLY A 37 -6.52 5.97 6.42
C GLY A 37 -7.30 7.23 6.08
N GLU A 38 -8.59 7.05 5.78
CA GLU A 38 -9.47 8.14 5.34
C GLU A 38 -9.76 9.16 6.45
N THR A 39 -9.80 8.69 7.70
CA THR A 39 -10.00 9.53 8.89
C THR A 39 -8.66 10.00 9.45
N ILE A 40 -8.59 11.27 9.86
CA ILE A 40 -7.41 11.87 10.48
C ILE A 40 -6.99 11.02 11.70
N GLY A 41 -5.81 10.42 11.65
CA GLY A 41 -5.24 9.62 12.73
C GLY A 41 -5.40 8.11 12.58
N HIS A 42 -6.13 7.63 11.59
CA HIS A 42 -6.18 6.21 11.26
C HIS A 42 -5.11 5.89 10.21
N ALA A 43 -4.41 4.77 10.35
CA ALA A 43 -3.37 4.36 9.42
C ALA A 43 -3.33 2.84 9.33
N HIS A 44 -3.09 2.32 8.13
CA HIS A 44 -2.79 0.92 7.91
C HIS A 44 -1.34 0.69 8.29
N VAL A 45 -1.13 -0.06 9.37
CA VAL A 45 0.19 -0.26 9.96
C VAL A 45 0.51 -1.74 10.02
N ILE A 46 1.75 -2.09 9.70
CA ILE A 46 2.30 -3.41 9.93
C ILE A 46 2.80 -3.46 11.37
N GLU A 47 2.26 -4.40 12.15
CA GLU A 47 2.51 -4.47 13.59
C GLU A 47 3.94 -4.89 13.93
N ASP A 48 4.49 -5.82 13.14
CA ASP A 48 5.86 -6.30 13.26
C ASP A 48 6.61 -6.08 11.94
N MET A 49 7.60 -5.19 11.98
CA MET A 49 8.45 -4.87 10.84
C MET A 49 9.68 -5.80 10.73
N THR A 50 9.77 -6.83 11.58
CA THR A 50 10.90 -7.77 11.55
C THR A 50 10.90 -8.53 10.22
N GLY A 51 11.96 -8.37 9.42
CA GLY A 51 12.04 -8.97 8.09
C GLY A 51 11.05 -8.38 7.07
N VAL A 52 10.46 -7.22 7.35
CA VAL A 52 9.56 -6.51 6.43
C VAL A 52 10.20 -5.20 6.00
N GLU A 53 10.29 -5.00 4.70
CA GLU A 53 10.83 -3.79 4.08
C GLU A 53 9.77 -3.20 3.15
N ILE A 54 9.38 -1.96 3.39
CA ILE A 54 8.51 -1.19 2.49
C ILE A 54 9.37 -0.18 1.75
N PHE A 55 9.15 -0.05 0.45
CA PHE A 55 9.87 0.92 -0.36
C PHE A 55 9.08 1.30 -1.61
N SER A 56 9.40 2.48 -2.12
CA SER A 56 8.73 3.12 -3.22
C SER A 56 9.73 3.45 -4.35
N ASP A 57 9.40 3.13 -5.60
CA ASP A 57 10.12 3.58 -6.79
C ASP A 57 9.17 4.34 -7.71
N ARG A 58 9.47 5.63 -7.93
CA ARG A 58 8.69 6.57 -8.75
C ARG A 58 7.20 6.64 -8.40
N ARG A 59 6.39 5.74 -8.96
CA ARG A 59 4.93 5.66 -8.80
C ARG A 59 4.45 4.37 -8.16
N ASP A 60 5.35 3.40 -7.98
CA ASP A 60 5.03 2.08 -7.49
C ASP A 60 5.58 1.88 -6.09
N ARG A 61 4.81 1.15 -5.29
CA ARG A 61 5.17 0.79 -3.92
C ARG A 61 5.23 -0.71 -3.81
N PHE A 62 6.24 -1.18 -3.09
CA PHE A 62 6.49 -2.58 -2.92
C PHE A 62 6.80 -2.87 -1.47
N LEU A 63 6.51 -4.11 -1.09
CA LEU A 63 6.80 -4.66 0.21
C LEU A 63 7.48 -6.00 0.00
N LYS A 64 8.62 -6.18 0.67
CA LYS A 64 9.33 -7.44 0.77
C LYS A 64 9.17 -7.94 2.19
N ALA A 65 8.71 -9.17 2.35
CA ALA A 65 8.57 -9.82 3.65
C ALA A 65 9.31 -11.16 3.65
N GLU A 66 10.31 -11.30 4.51
CA GLU A 66 11.05 -12.55 4.72
C GLU A 66 10.27 -13.55 5.57
N GLN A 67 9.30 -13.06 6.34
CA GLN A 67 8.39 -13.85 7.16
C GLN A 67 6.94 -13.37 7.02
N ALA A 68 5.99 -14.11 7.60
CA ALA A 68 4.61 -13.66 7.65
C ALA A 68 4.49 -12.36 8.45
N PHE A 69 3.64 -11.44 8.00
CA PHE A 69 3.44 -10.15 8.65
C PHE A 69 1.95 -9.86 8.81
N THR A 70 1.62 -9.05 9.81
CA THR A 70 0.24 -8.68 10.10
C THR A 70 0.04 -7.19 9.88
N ILE A 71 -0.95 -6.85 9.06
CA ILE A 71 -1.42 -5.48 8.89
C ILE A 71 -2.66 -5.25 9.72
N SER A 72 -2.70 -4.14 10.46
CA SER A 72 -3.84 -3.72 11.28
C SER A 72 -4.28 -2.30 10.92
N HIS A 73 -5.56 -2.02 11.15
CA HIS A 73 -6.19 -0.72 10.99
C HIS A 73 -7.22 -0.56 12.11
N GLN A 74 -7.46 0.66 12.60
CA GLN A 74 -8.38 0.86 13.73
C GLN A 74 -9.83 0.44 13.40
N GLU A 75 -10.20 0.46 12.13
CA GLU A 75 -11.56 0.13 11.66
C GLU A 75 -11.68 -1.29 11.09
N HIS A 76 -10.55 -1.97 10.84
CA HIS A 76 -10.55 -3.28 10.19
C HIS A 76 -9.88 -4.35 11.04
N LYS A 77 -10.32 -5.60 10.89
CA LYS A 77 -9.66 -6.72 11.53
C LYS A 77 -8.26 -6.88 10.94
N ALA A 78 -7.29 -7.11 11.82
CA ALA A 78 -5.93 -7.43 11.44
C ALA A 78 -5.91 -8.60 10.43
N LEU A 79 -5.07 -8.48 9.41
CA LEU A 79 -4.90 -9.45 8.35
C LEU A 79 -3.44 -9.90 8.32
N THR A 80 -3.21 -11.21 8.46
CA THR A 80 -1.87 -11.80 8.34
C THR A 80 -1.64 -12.28 6.91
N LEU A 81 -0.55 -11.83 6.30
CA LEU A 81 -0.09 -12.21 4.98
C LEU A 81 1.17 -13.09 5.10
N PRO A 82 1.34 -14.10 4.24
CA PRO A 82 2.55 -14.94 4.26
C PRO A 82 3.79 -14.16 3.78
N ALA A 83 4.98 -14.73 4.02
CA ALA A 83 6.23 -14.23 3.46
C ALA A 83 6.15 -14.15 1.92
N GLY A 84 6.82 -13.14 1.35
CA GLY A 84 6.89 -12.96 -0.10
C GLY A 84 7.08 -11.51 -0.51
N ASN A 85 7.02 -11.32 -1.83
CA ASN A 85 7.10 -10.02 -2.47
C ASN A 85 5.71 -9.53 -2.83
N TYR A 86 5.43 -8.27 -2.58
CA TYR A 86 4.13 -7.67 -2.80
C TYR A 86 4.27 -6.32 -3.49
N ARG A 87 3.40 -6.05 -4.46
CA ARG A 87 3.13 -4.69 -4.95
C ARG A 87 1.98 -4.12 -4.13
N ILE A 88 2.19 -2.96 -3.54
CA ILE A 88 1.18 -2.24 -2.79
C ILE A 88 0.44 -1.32 -3.76
N ARG A 89 -0.88 -1.47 -3.85
CA ARG A 89 -1.77 -0.55 -4.57
C ARG A 89 -2.80 0.01 -3.63
N ILE A 90 -3.12 1.29 -3.82
CA ILE A 90 -4.21 1.93 -3.10
C ILE A 90 -5.44 1.93 -4.00
N ALA A 91 -6.49 1.25 -3.57
CA ALA A 91 -7.80 1.29 -4.16
C ALA A 91 -8.45 2.65 -3.85
N ARG A 92 -8.01 3.71 -4.54
CA ARG A 92 -8.79 4.93 -4.62
C ARG A 92 -9.89 4.72 -5.64
N GLU A 93 -11.13 5.05 -5.30
CA GLU A 93 -12.18 5.28 -6.29
C GLU A 93 -11.63 6.31 -7.30
N PHE A 94 -11.37 5.84 -8.52
CA PHE A 94 -11.07 6.73 -9.63
C PHE A 94 -12.37 7.46 -9.95
N ASP A 95 -12.54 8.65 -9.39
CA ASP A 95 -13.62 9.55 -9.76
C ASP A 95 -13.40 9.99 -11.22
N TYR A 96 -14.00 9.24 -12.15
CA TYR A 96 -13.96 9.52 -13.59
C TYR A 96 -14.80 10.77 -13.95
N ILE A 97 -15.40 11.46 -12.96
CA ILE A 97 -16.34 12.58 -13.12
C ILE A 97 -15.72 13.94 -12.76
N ARG A 98 -14.38 14.10 -12.78
CA ARG A 98 -13.74 15.43 -12.63
C ARG A 98 -12.94 15.94 -13.83
N HIS A 99 -13.24 15.41 -15.01
CA HIS A 99 -12.75 15.97 -16.29
C HIS A 99 -13.84 16.11 -17.36
N ALA A 100 -15.12 16.27 -16.98
CA ALA A 100 -16.13 16.78 -17.90
C ALA A 100 -15.95 18.30 -18.01
N ALA A 101 -15.39 18.71 -19.13
CA ALA A 101 -15.04 20.07 -19.50
C ALA A 101 -16.08 21.12 -19.10
N ARG A 102 -15.60 22.14 -18.37
CA ARG A 102 -16.20 23.46 -18.33
C ARG A 102 -16.06 24.09 -19.71
N MET A 103 -17.10 24.03 -20.53
CA MET A 103 -17.35 24.97 -21.64
C MET A 103 -18.85 25.17 -21.80
N VAL A 104 -19.40 26.11 -21.04
CA VAL A 104 -20.61 26.83 -21.46
C VAL A 104 -20.10 28.17 -21.96
N ALA A 105 -20.05 28.32 -23.29
CA ALA A 105 -20.00 29.63 -23.90
C ALA A 105 -21.46 30.06 -24.09
N ASP A 106 -21.82 31.20 -23.52
CA ASP A 106 -22.98 32.00 -23.93
C ASP A 106 -22.57 32.86 -25.13
#